data_AF-A0A143XSC1-F1
#
_entry.id   AF-A0A143XSC1-F1
#
_cell.length_a   1.000
_cell.length_b   1.000
_cell.length_c   1.000
_cell.angle_alpha   90.00
_cell.angle_beta   90.00
_cell.angle_gamma   90.00
#
_symmetry.space_group_name_H-M   'P 1'
#
loop_
_entity.id
_entity.type
_entity.pdbx_description
1 polymer ?
#
loop_
_entity_poly.entity_id
_entity_poly.type
_entity_poly.pdbx_seq_one_letter_code
_entity_poly.pdbx_strand_id
1 'polypeptide(L)'
;MQQLEVTLRRKRLVENCPRNYQFILMTNAIIEKTLGKISSEEKRNQLILALQQTIPEYPNKDLSKRMLLWQEAKILNSIVTTYIDCQDYEKATEVWEMIRNSYQASKLYRFVDYEGYNLMQANYASCIGSSGDYFQSTKLCYENIRHCLKEGNIEFLERACYGITWNREQEIKQKYGKLKKETTYLEKLRQAEVIANMLNQTVLIEFLKKHRQMLDKITH
;
A
#
# COMPACT_ATOMS: atom_id res chain seq x y z
N MET A 1 -4.56 -7.10 35.14
CA MET A 1 -3.37 -6.97 34.26
C MET A 1 -2.21 -7.90 34.66
N GLN A 2 -1.78 -7.94 35.92
CA GLN A 2 -0.66 -8.80 36.39
C GLN A 2 -0.79 -10.31 36.03
N GLN A 3 -2.00 -10.90 36.06
CA GLN A 3 -2.20 -12.31 35.65
C GLN A 3 -1.93 -12.57 34.16
N LEU A 4 -2.18 -11.59 33.29
CA LEU A 4 -1.97 -11.75 31.84
C LEU A 4 -0.49 -11.72 31.50
N GLU A 5 0.27 -10.78 32.06
CA GLU A 5 1.73 -10.69 31.87
C GLU A 5 2.44 -11.95 32.37
N VAL A 6 2.05 -12.45 33.55
CA VAL A 6 2.57 -13.71 34.11
C VAL A 6 2.24 -14.88 33.18
N THR A 7 1.03 -14.92 32.62
CA THR A 7 0.61 -15.98 31.68
C THR A 7 1.39 -15.91 30.36
N LEU A 8 1.59 -14.70 29.80
CA LEU A 8 2.35 -14.48 28.56
C LEU A 8 3.81 -14.92 28.72
N ARG A 9 4.45 -14.54 29.83
CA ARG A 9 5.83 -14.94 30.17
C ARG A 9 5.92 -16.44 30.43
N ARG A 10 5.04 -17.00 31.25
CA ARG A 10 5.03 -18.44 31.58
C ARG A 10 4.84 -19.32 30.35
N LYS A 11 3.95 -18.94 29.43
CA LYS A 11 3.72 -19.67 28.19
C LYS A 11 4.78 -19.43 27.12
N ARG A 12 5.74 -18.52 27.38
CA ARG A 12 6.82 -18.11 26.45
C ARG A 12 6.26 -17.83 25.06
N LEU A 13 5.10 -17.17 24.97
CA LEU A 13 4.33 -17.06 23.71
C LEU A 13 5.07 -16.26 22.64
N VAL A 14 6.00 -15.39 23.04
CA VAL A 14 6.90 -14.68 22.11
C VAL A 14 7.90 -15.64 21.47
N GLU A 15 8.42 -16.60 22.24
CA GLU A 15 9.50 -17.49 21.83
C GLU A 15 8.97 -18.77 21.15
N ASN A 16 7.78 -19.23 21.56
CA ASN A 16 7.20 -20.50 21.11
C ASN A 16 6.24 -20.35 19.93
N CYS A 17 5.84 -19.12 19.56
CA CYS A 17 4.93 -18.89 18.44
C CYS A 17 5.62 -18.03 17.38
N PRO A 18 5.99 -18.61 16.22
CA PRO A 18 6.68 -17.88 15.16
C PRO A 18 5.93 -16.63 14.69
N ARG A 19 4.59 -16.65 14.72
CA ARG A 19 3.76 -15.48 14.38
C ARG A 19 3.89 -14.32 15.38
N ASN A 20 4.07 -14.62 16.67
CA ASN A 20 4.26 -13.58 17.67
C ASN A 20 5.66 -12.95 17.52
N TYR A 21 6.67 -13.78 17.26
CA TYR A 21 8.02 -13.31 17.04
C TYR A 21 8.12 -12.47 15.75
N GLN A 22 7.50 -12.95 14.66
CA GLN A 22 7.33 -12.20 13.41
C GLN A 22 6.71 -10.81 13.64
N PHE A 23 5.61 -10.75 14.41
CA PHE A 23 4.93 -9.49 14.69
C PHE A 23 5.82 -8.51 15.47
N ILE A 24 6.58 -8.98 16.46
CA ILE A 24 7.49 -8.16 17.25
C ILE A 24 8.63 -7.63 16.37
N LEU A 25 9.26 -8.49 15.57
CA LEU A 25 10.33 -8.08 14.65
C LEU A 25 9.85 -7.04 13.64
N MET A 26 8.68 -7.26 13.01
CA MET A 26 8.08 -6.29 12.09
C MET A 26 7.83 -4.95 12.78
N THR A 27 7.25 -4.98 13.98
CA THR A 27 6.90 -3.76 14.74
C THR A 27 8.15 -2.97 15.11
N ASN A 28 9.19 -3.64 15.60
CA ASN A 28 10.46 -2.99 15.94
C ASN A 28 11.10 -2.34 14.71
N ALA A 29 11.16 -3.04 13.57
CA ALA A 29 11.72 -2.51 12.33
C ALA A 29 10.98 -1.23 11.86
N ILE A 30 9.65 -1.22 11.98
CA ILE A 30 8.84 -0.04 11.62
C ILE A 30 9.12 1.11 12.59
N ILE A 31 9.15 0.86 13.91
CA ILE A 31 9.39 1.90 14.92
C ILE A 31 10.80 2.48 14.78
N GLU A 32 11.83 1.63 14.67
CA GLU A 32 13.22 2.06 14.55
C GLU A 32 13.43 2.93 13.31
N LYS A 33 12.84 2.55 12.17
CA LYS A 33 12.89 3.37 10.95
C LYS A 33 12.16 4.70 11.13
N THR A 34 10.98 4.68 11.74
CA THR A 34 10.19 5.90 11.98
C THR A 34 10.93 6.89 12.89
N LEU A 35 11.68 6.37 13.87
CA LEU A 35 12.53 7.15 14.76
C LEU A 35 13.88 7.57 14.12
N GLY A 36 14.13 7.23 12.86
CA GLY A 36 15.38 7.54 12.16
C GLY A 36 16.60 6.76 12.68
N LYS A 37 16.40 5.67 13.42
CA LYS A 37 17.49 4.87 14.01
C LYS A 37 18.13 3.91 13.02
N ILE A 38 17.37 3.48 12.02
CA ILE A 38 17.81 2.56 10.96
C ILE A 38 17.46 3.11 9.58
N SER A 39 18.26 2.74 8.60
CA SER A 39 18.05 2.96 7.17
C SER A 39 16.89 2.12 6.62
N SER A 40 16.44 2.42 5.39
CA SER A 40 15.42 1.61 4.72
C SER A 40 15.93 0.21 4.38
N GLU A 41 17.23 0.06 4.12
CA GLU A 41 17.87 -1.25 3.90
C GLU A 41 17.95 -2.09 5.17
N GLU A 42 18.32 -1.50 6.30
CA GLU A 42 18.32 -2.22 7.59
C GLU A 42 16.89 -2.63 7.99
N LYS A 43 15.89 -1.76 7.79
CA LYS A 43 14.48 -2.11 7.98
C LYS A 43 14.11 -3.30 7.10
N ARG A 44 14.51 -3.30 5.83
CA ARG A 44 14.24 -4.40 4.89
C ARG A 44 14.82 -5.72 5.39
N ASN A 45 16.07 -5.72 5.83
CA ASN A 45 16.74 -6.92 6.36
C ASN A 45 16.01 -7.46 7.59
N GLN A 46 15.59 -6.60 8.53
CA GLN A 46 14.81 -7.01 9.69
C GLN A 46 13.43 -7.57 9.29
N LEU A 47 12.76 -6.98 8.29
CA LEU A 47 11.48 -7.48 7.78
C LEU A 47 11.61 -8.83 7.07
N ILE A 48 12.71 -9.07 6.34
CA ILE A 48 13.02 -10.37 5.75
C ILE A 48 13.16 -11.43 6.86
N LEU A 49 13.91 -11.13 7.91
CA LEU A 49 14.07 -12.02 9.08
C LEU A 49 12.73 -12.29 9.78
N ALA A 50 11.85 -11.29 9.85
CA ALA A 50 10.50 -11.43 10.38
C ALA A 50 9.64 -12.36 9.51
N LEU A 51 9.72 -12.22 8.18
CA LEU A 51 8.97 -13.07 7.25
C LEU A 51 9.45 -14.52 7.29
N GLN A 52 10.76 -14.73 7.44
CA GLN A 52 11.38 -16.05 7.54
C GLN A 52 10.90 -16.88 8.74
N GLN A 53 10.29 -16.25 9.76
CA GLN A 53 9.67 -16.98 10.86
C GLN A 53 8.46 -17.82 10.42
N THR A 54 7.77 -17.45 9.34
CA THR A 54 6.61 -18.21 8.81
C THR A 54 6.81 -18.68 7.37
N ILE A 55 7.78 -18.10 6.66
CA ILE A 55 8.19 -18.46 5.30
C ILE A 55 9.73 -18.58 5.24
N PRO A 56 10.32 -19.66 5.78
CA PRO A 56 11.78 -19.81 5.84
C PRO A 56 12.48 -19.72 4.47
N GLU A 57 11.77 -20.03 3.39
CA GLU A 57 12.35 -20.02 2.04
C GLU A 57 12.45 -18.62 1.41
N TYR A 58 11.88 -17.57 2.01
CA TYR A 58 11.96 -16.21 1.48
C TYR A 58 13.36 -15.61 1.71
N PRO A 59 13.97 -14.86 0.75
CA PRO A 59 13.43 -14.43 -0.55
C PRO A 59 13.69 -15.40 -1.72
N ASN A 60 14.20 -16.61 -1.45
CA ASN A 60 14.69 -17.54 -2.48
C ASN A 60 13.58 -18.31 -3.22
N LYS A 61 12.31 -18.11 -2.86
CA LYS A 61 11.17 -18.82 -3.44
C LYS A 61 10.07 -17.85 -3.84
N ASP A 62 9.55 -18.05 -5.05
CA ASP A 62 8.38 -17.34 -5.54
C ASP A 62 7.13 -17.70 -4.71
N LEU A 63 6.50 -16.68 -4.13
CA LEU A 63 5.30 -16.82 -3.31
C LEU A 63 4.00 -16.61 -4.11
N SER A 64 4.07 -16.36 -5.42
CA SER A 64 2.93 -16.05 -6.29
C SER A 64 1.84 -17.12 -6.32
N LYS A 65 2.15 -18.36 -5.94
CA LYS A 65 1.21 -19.50 -5.90
C LYS A 65 0.86 -19.95 -4.48
N ARG A 66 1.45 -19.32 -3.45
CA ARG A 66 1.18 -19.62 -2.04
C ARG A 66 0.13 -18.65 -1.54
N MET A 67 -0.90 -19.13 -0.85
CA MET A 67 -1.85 -18.26 -0.17
C MET A 67 -1.15 -17.57 1.02
N LEU A 68 -0.93 -16.26 0.90
CA LEU A 68 -0.29 -15.48 1.96
C LEU A 68 -1.25 -15.21 3.11
N LEU A 69 -0.78 -15.40 4.34
CA LEU A 69 -1.48 -14.90 5.51
C LEU A 69 -1.45 -13.37 5.52
N TRP A 70 -2.45 -12.76 6.16
CA TRP A 70 -2.54 -11.31 6.27
C TRP A 70 -1.27 -10.64 6.81
N GLN A 71 -0.67 -11.22 7.86
CA GLN A 71 0.58 -10.72 8.45
C GLN A 71 1.77 -10.84 7.48
N GLU A 72 1.84 -11.93 6.71
CA GLU A 72 2.90 -12.12 5.71
C GLU A 72 2.80 -11.06 4.61
N ALA A 73 1.58 -10.79 4.14
CA ALA A 73 1.34 -9.78 3.12
C ALA A 73 1.56 -8.35 3.65
N LYS A 74 1.29 -8.06 4.93
CA LYS A 74 1.67 -6.79 5.60
C LYS A 74 3.18 -6.57 5.64
N ILE A 75 3.94 -7.63 5.94
CA ILE A 75 5.40 -7.57 5.95
C ILE A 75 5.93 -7.35 4.54
N LEU A 76 5.43 -8.09 3.55
CA LEU A 76 5.80 -7.90 2.14
C LEU A 76 5.47 -6.49 1.65
N ASN A 77 4.28 -5.95 1.96
CA ASN A 77 3.96 -4.54 1.69
C ASN A 77 4.96 -3.59 2.35
N SER A 78 5.37 -3.85 3.60
CA SER A 78 6.38 -3.05 4.28
C SER A 78 7.75 -3.18 3.63
N ILE A 79 8.14 -4.35 3.13
CA ILE A 79 9.36 -4.56 2.34
C ILE A 79 9.29 -3.73 1.06
N VAL A 80 8.15 -3.71 0.35
CA VAL A 80 7.99 -2.87 -0.84
C VAL A 80 8.27 -1.41 -0.54
N THR A 81 7.74 -0.86 0.57
CA THR A 81 8.01 0.55 0.93
C THR A 81 9.50 0.84 1.06
N THR A 82 10.31 -0.12 1.53
CA THR A 82 11.76 0.06 1.64
C THR A 82 12.46 0.10 0.27
N TYR A 83 11.95 -0.61 -0.73
CA TYR A 83 12.46 -0.52 -2.11
C TYR A 83 12.08 0.83 -2.73
N ILE A 84 10.85 1.28 -2.52
CA ILE A 84 10.39 2.61 -2.97
C ILE A 84 11.23 3.73 -2.34
N ASP A 85 11.51 3.67 -1.03
CA ASP A 85 12.38 4.65 -0.36
C ASP A 85 13.79 4.70 -1.00
N CYS A 86 14.27 3.57 -1.50
CA CYS A 86 15.54 3.44 -2.22
C CYS A 86 15.43 3.71 -3.73
N GLN A 87 14.26 4.14 -4.23
CA GLN A 87 13.94 4.34 -5.65
C GLN A 87 14.09 3.08 -6.52
N ASP A 88 14.10 1.89 -5.90
CA ASP A 88 14.12 0.60 -6.58
C ASP A 88 12.69 0.16 -6.91
N TYR A 89 12.10 0.84 -7.89
CA TYR A 89 10.72 0.59 -8.31
C TYR A 89 10.55 -0.76 -9.01
N GLU A 90 11.61 -1.31 -9.59
CA GLU A 90 11.60 -2.64 -10.22
C GLU A 90 11.37 -3.71 -9.16
N LYS A 91 12.18 -3.73 -8.08
CA LYS A 91 11.97 -4.68 -6.98
C LYS A 91 10.67 -4.46 -6.23
N ALA A 92 10.26 -3.20 -6.06
CA ALA A 92 8.96 -2.88 -5.48
C ALA A 92 7.81 -3.50 -6.29
N THR A 93 7.89 -3.42 -7.62
CA THR A 93 6.89 -3.97 -8.56
C THR A 93 6.89 -5.49 -8.54
N GLU A 94 8.07 -6.13 -8.58
CA GLU A 94 8.21 -7.59 -8.51
C GLU A 94 7.52 -8.17 -7.26
N VAL A 95 7.77 -7.59 -6.10
CA VAL A 95 7.16 -8.05 -4.83
C VAL A 95 5.65 -7.78 -4.82
N TRP A 96 5.19 -6.64 -5.36
CA TRP A 96 3.75 -6.36 -5.50
C TRP A 96 3.02 -7.37 -6.38
N GLU A 97 3.60 -7.71 -7.53
CA GLU A 97 3.02 -8.68 -8.46
C GLU A 97 2.97 -10.06 -7.82
N MET A 98 4.00 -10.46 -7.08
CA MET A 98 3.99 -11.70 -6.30
C MET A 98 2.83 -11.73 -5.29
N ILE A 99 2.58 -10.65 -4.54
CA ILE A 99 1.45 -10.56 -3.60
C ILE A 99 0.11 -10.64 -4.35
N ARG A 100 -0.03 -9.88 -5.45
CA ARG A 100 -1.26 -9.85 -6.26
C ARG A 100 -1.58 -11.24 -6.82
N ASN A 101 -0.57 -11.91 -7.38
CA ASN A 101 -0.70 -13.24 -7.96
C ASN A 101 -1.03 -14.28 -6.89
N SER A 102 -0.42 -14.17 -5.69
CA SER A 102 -0.75 -15.02 -4.53
C SER A 102 -2.23 -14.97 -4.20
N TYR A 103 -2.82 -13.77 -4.18
CA TYR A 103 -4.24 -13.60 -3.92
C TYR A 103 -5.12 -14.12 -5.05
N GLN A 104 -4.77 -13.80 -6.30
CA GLN A 104 -5.54 -14.24 -7.48
C GLN A 104 -5.50 -15.77 -7.70
N ALA A 105 -4.40 -16.43 -7.30
CA ALA A 105 -4.26 -17.87 -7.37
C ALA A 105 -5.02 -18.61 -6.24
N SER A 106 -5.48 -17.90 -5.21
CA SER A 106 -6.21 -18.51 -4.11
C SER A 106 -7.58 -19.03 -4.57
N LYS A 107 -7.93 -20.27 -4.21
CA LYS A 107 -9.28 -20.82 -4.43
C LYS A 107 -10.37 -20.04 -3.69
N LEU A 108 -9.98 -19.21 -2.71
CA LEU A 108 -10.87 -18.32 -1.95
C LEU A 108 -10.99 -16.93 -2.57
N TYR A 109 -10.31 -16.67 -3.69
CA TYR A 109 -10.41 -15.41 -4.42
C TYR A 109 -11.88 -15.09 -4.72
N ARG A 110 -12.35 -13.92 -4.28
CA ARG A 110 -13.75 -13.43 -4.36
C ARG A 110 -14.77 -14.14 -3.46
N PHE A 111 -14.37 -15.18 -2.71
CA PHE A 111 -15.25 -15.85 -1.74
C PHE A 111 -15.04 -15.37 -0.31
N VAL A 112 -13.85 -14.86 -0.01
CA VAL A 112 -13.50 -14.31 1.30
C VAL A 112 -12.88 -12.94 1.06
N ASP A 113 -13.37 -11.94 1.79
CA ASP A 113 -12.75 -10.62 1.77
C ASP A 113 -11.34 -10.74 2.37
N TYR A 114 -10.35 -10.32 1.60
CA TYR A 114 -8.97 -10.28 2.05
C TYR A 114 -8.70 -8.86 2.52
N GLU A 115 -8.71 -8.69 3.84
CA GLU A 115 -8.77 -7.41 4.55
C GLU A 115 -7.78 -6.33 4.07
N GLY A 116 -6.68 -6.68 3.39
CA GLY A 116 -5.85 -5.67 2.73
C GLY A 116 -5.50 -5.89 1.29
N TYR A 117 -6.29 -6.65 0.54
CA TYR A 117 -6.13 -6.71 -0.91
C TYR A 117 -6.38 -5.32 -1.51
N ASN A 118 -7.40 -4.60 -1.04
CA ASN A 118 -7.69 -3.25 -1.52
C ASN A 118 -6.58 -2.25 -1.19
N LEU A 119 -6.03 -2.30 0.03
CA LEU A 119 -4.86 -1.52 0.42
C LEU A 119 -3.66 -1.83 -0.48
N MET A 120 -3.43 -3.12 -0.73
CA MET A 120 -2.33 -3.62 -1.55
C MET A 120 -2.42 -3.14 -2.99
N GLN A 121 -3.61 -3.25 -3.57
CA GLN A 121 -3.87 -2.79 -4.94
C GLN A 121 -3.75 -1.26 -5.07
N ALA A 122 -4.15 -0.50 -4.06
CA ALA A 122 -3.96 0.95 -4.03
C ALA A 122 -2.47 1.33 -3.98
N ASN A 123 -1.70 0.64 -3.13
CA ASN A 123 -0.26 0.87 -3.02
C ASN A 123 0.50 0.44 -4.28
N TYR A 124 0.11 -0.68 -4.92
CA TYR A 124 0.68 -1.11 -6.20
C TYR A 124 0.46 -0.06 -7.30
N ALA A 125 -0.78 0.43 -7.45
CA ALA A 125 -1.09 1.49 -8.41
C ALA A 125 -0.23 2.76 -8.16
N SER A 126 -0.07 3.15 -6.90
CA SER A 126 0.77 4.28 -6.51
C SER A 126 2.26 4.06 -6.83
N CYS A 127 2.77 2.84 -6.64
CA CYS A 127 4.15 2.47 -6.98
C CYS A 127 4.41 2.59 -8.48
N ILE A 128 3.52 2.03 -9.32
CA ILE A 128 3.60 2.13 -10.78
C ILE A 128 3.58 3.59 -11.23
N GLY A 129 2.70 4.42 -10.66
CA GLY A 129 2.65 5.85 -10.98
C GLY A 129 3.93 6.58 -10.57
N SER A 130 4.48 6.25 -9.41
CA SER A 130 5.74 6.84 -8.92
C SER A 130 6.95 6.45 -9.77
N SER A 131 6.91 5.28 -10.42
CA SER A 131 7.93 4.84 -11.38
C SER A 131 7.87 5.55 -12.75
N GLY A 132 6.82 6.34 -13.00
CA GLY A 132 6.62 7.08 -14.24
C GLY A 132 5.64 6.44 -15.24
N ASP A 133 5.16 5.22 -14.99
CA ASP A 133 4.13 4.60 -15.82
C ASP A 133 2.71 5.04 -15.40
N TYR A 134 2.41 6.30 -15.72
CA TYR A 134 1.13 6.93 -15.38
C TYR A 134 -0.07 6.26 -16.05
N PHE A 135 0.12 5.71 -17.26
CA PHE A 135 -0.93 5.02 -17.99
C PHE A 135 -1.36 3.74 -17.28
N GLN A 136 -0.39 2.87 -16.96
CA GLN A 136 -0.69 1.61 -16.27
C GLN A 136 -1.21 1.86 -14.85
N SER A 137 -0.65 2.83 -14.13
CA SER A 137 -1.17 3.25 -12.82
C SER A 137 -2.63 3.70 -12.90
N THR A 138 -2.98 4.51 -13.91
CA THR A 138 -4.37 4.97 -14.13
C THR A 138 -5.31 3.80 -14.43
N LYS A 139 -4.87 2.84 -15.25
CA LYS A 139 -5.63 1.61 -15.52
C LYS A 139 -5.89 0.82 -14.24
N LEU A 140 -4.87 0.64 -13.38
CA LEU A 140 -5.00 -0.03 -12.09
C LEU A 140 -5.95 0.71 -11.15
N CYS A 141 -5.91 2.06 -11.10
CA CYS A 141 -6.86 2.84 -10.31
C CYS A 141 -8.31 2.61 -10.76
N TYR A 142 -8.59 2.56 -12.06
CA TYR A 142 -9.93 2.23 -12.56
C TYR A 142 -10.34 0.78 -12.28
N GLU A 143 -9.41 -0.19 -12.35
CA GLU A 143 -9.65 -1.56 -11.91
C GLU A 143 -10.04 -1.62 -10.43
N ASN A 144 -9.33 -0.88 -9.57
CA ASN A 144 -9.62 -0.79 -8.14
C ASN A 144 -11.00 -0.18 -7.88
N ILE A 145 -11.35 0.93 -8.57
CA ILE A 145 -12.69 1.53 -8.47
C ILE A 145 -13.77 0.51 -8.82
N ARG A 146 -13.63 -0.20 -9.94
CA ARG A 146 -14.62 -1.21 -10.37
C ARG A 146 -14.74 -2.34 -9.35
N HIS A 147 -13.61 -2.79 -8.78
CA HIS A 147 -13.61 -3.85 -7.78
C HIS A 147 -14.32 -3.39 -6.49
N CYS A 148 -13.90 -2.26 -5.92
CA CYS A 148 -14.50 -1.67 -4.74
C CYS A 148 -16.02 -1.47 -4.87
N LEU A 149 -16.48 -0.90 -5.99
CA LEU A 149 -17.91 -0.72 -6.26
C LEU A 149 -18.67 -2.06 -6.37
N LYS A 150 -18.06 -3.08 -6.97
CA LYS A 150 -18.66 -4.41 -7.08
C LYS A 150 -18.83 -5.09 -5.72
N GLU A 151 -17.84 -4.95 -4.84
CA GLU A 151 -17.87 -5.54 -3.48
C GLU A 151 -18.63 -4.66 -2.47
N GLY A 152 -19.08 -3.46 -2.87
CA GLY A 152 -19.74 -2.50 -1.96
C GLY A 152 -18.80 -1.88 -0.92
N ASN A 153 -17.48 -1.91 -1.15
CA ASN A 153 -16.47 -1.38 -0.24
C ASN A 153 -15.94 -0.04 -0.78
N ILE A 154 -15.96 1.01 0.05
CA ILE A 154 -15.54 2.37 -0.32
C ILE A 154 -14.20 2.82 0.29
N GLU A 155 -13.57 1.99 1.14
CA GLU A 155 -12.46 2.37 2.04
C GLU A 155 -11.23 2.97 1.34
N PHE A 156 -10.98 2.61 0.08
CA PHE A 156 -9.81 3.06 -0.69
C PHE A 156 -10.18 3.71 -2.03
N LEU A 157 -11.46 4.02 -2.25
CA LEU A 157 -11.91 4.63 -3.51
C LEU A 157 -11.36 6.05 -3.69
N GLU A 158 -11.19 6.79 -2.59
CA GLU A 158 -10.59 8.12 -2.60
C GLU A 158 -9.14 8.09 -3.09
N ARG A 159 -8.38 7.07 -2.70
CA ARG A 159 -6.99 6.89 -3.15
C ARG A 159 -6.92 6.60 -4.64
N ALA A 160 -7.80 5.75 -5.15
CA ALA A 160 -7.85 5.44 -6.58
C ALA A 160 -8.25 6.68 -7.40
N CYS A 161 -9.25 7.45 -6.94
CA CYS A 161 -9.64 8.71 -7.57
C CYS A 161 -8.50 9.73 -7.56
N TYR A 162 -7.83 9.91 -6.43
CA TYR A 162 -6.69 10.81 -6.34
C TYR A 162 -5.50 10.35 -7.18
N GLY A 163 -5.24 9.04 -7.25
CA GLY A 163 -4.18 8.48 -8.09
C GLY A 163 -4.37 8.81 -9.58
N ILE A 164 -5.60 8.74 -10.09
CA ILE A 164 -5.93 9.16 -11.47
C ILE A 164 -5.61 10.65 -11.67
N THR A 165 -5.98 11.49 -10.69
CA THR A 165 -5.69 12.92 -10.72
C THR A 165 -4.19 13.18 -10.79
N TRP A 166 -3.45 12.60 -9.86
CA TRP A 166 -2.00 12.78 -9.77
C TRP A 166 -1.27 12.29 -11.02
N ASN A 167 -1.63 11.11 -11.54
CA ASN A 167 -1.05 10.58 -12.77
C ASN A 167 -1.24 11.54 -13.94
N ARG A 168 -2.46 12.07 -14.11
CA ARG A 168 -2.76 13.02 -15.19
C ARG A 168 -1.98 14.32 -15.05
N GLU A 169 -1.82 14.82 -13.84
CA GLU A 169 -0.97 15.99 -13.57
C GLU A 169 0.48 15.76 -13.97
N GLN A 170 1.04 14.58 -13.70
CA GLN A 170 2.40 14.26 -14.09
C GLN A 170 2.53 14.15 -15.62
N GLU A 171 1.59 13.49 -16.31
CA GLU A 171 1.57 13.43 -17.78
C GLU A 171 1.54 14.84 -18.40
N ILE A 172 0.72 15.74 -17.86
CA ILE A 172 0.63 17.13 -18.32
C ILE A 172 1.95 17.87 -18.10
N LYS A 173 2.54 17.73 -16.91
CA LYS A 173 3.87 18.32 -16.61
C LYS A 173 4.93 17.77 -17.56
N GLN A 174 4.94 16.47 -17.82
CA GLN A 174 5.91 15.84 -18.74
C GLN A 174 5.73 16.34 -20.17
N LYS A 175 4.49 16.51 -20.64
CA LYS A 175 4.19 16.95 -22.01
C LYS A 175 4.42 18.46 -22.23
N TYR A 176 4.09 19.30 -21.26
CA TYR A 176 4.06 20.75 -21.44
C TYR A 176 5.08 21.53 -20.58
N GLY A 177 5.83 20.85 -19.70
CA GLY A 177 6.77 21.47 -18.75
C GLY A 177 6.09 22.25 -17.61
N LYS A 178 4.75 22.31 -17.59
CA LYS A 178 3.94 23.00 -16.59
C LYS A 178 2.59 22.33 -16.45
N LEU A 179 1.94 22.54 -15.30
CA LEU A 179 0.54 22.15 -15.13
C LEU A 179 -0.37 23.01 -16.03
N LYS A 180 -1.42 22.38 -16.53
CA LYS A 180 -2.50 23.01 -17.29
C LYS A 180 -3.83 22.51 -16.74
N LYS A 181 -4.79 23.41 -16.60
CA LYS A 181 -6.12 23.07 -16.11
C LYS A 181 -6.85 22.16 -17.12
N GLU A 182 -7.26 20.97 -16.70
CA GLU A 182 -8.09 20.04 -17.48
C GLU A 182 -9.27 19.56 -16.62
N THR A 183 -10.46 19.55 -17.20
CA THR A 183 -11.71 19.29 -16.48
C THR A 183 -11.81 17.86 -15.94
N THR A 184 -11.29 16.88 -16.67
CA THR A 184 -11.44 15.46 -16.37
C THR A 184 -10.74 15.04 -15.07
N TYR A 185 -9.53 15.54 -14.79
CA TYR A 185 -8.86 15.20 -13.52
C TYR A 185 -9.37 16.03 -12.33
N LEU A 186 -9.89 17.24 -12.56
CA LEU A 186 -10.57 18.01 -11.51
C LEU A 186 -11.84 17.31 -11.02
N GLU A 187 -12.57 16.64 -11.90
CA GLU A 187 -13.71 15.82 -11.52
C GLU A 187 -13.30 14.66 -10.60
N LYS A 188 -12.21 13.95 -10.94
CA LYS A 188 -11.67 12.87 -10.11
C LYS A 188 -11.17 13.35 -8.76
N LEU A 189 -10.55 14.53 -8.70
CA LEU A 189 -10.17 15.15 -7.43
C LEU A 189 -11.38 15.46 -6.55
N ARG A 190 -12.47 15.98 -7.13
CA ARG A 190 -13.72 16.20 -6.40
C ARG A 190 -14.35 14.90 -5.90
N GLN A 191 -14.31 13.84 -6.71
CA GLN A 191 -14.78 12.52 -6.29
C GLN A 191 -13.96 12.01 -5.08
N ALA A 192 -12.63 12.16 -5.11
CA ALA A 192 -11.77 11.82 -3.98
C ALA A 192 -12.15 12.61 -2.71
N GLU A 193 -12.40 13.92 -2.83
CA GLU A 193 -12.84 14.75 -1.71
C GLU A 193 -14.16 14.28 -1.12
N VAL A 194 -15.16 13.99 -1.96
CA VAL A 194 -16.48 13.53 -1.50
C VAL A 194 -16.36 12.23 -0.71
N ILE A 195 -15.60 11.26 -1.22
CA ILE A 195 -15.38 9.98 -0.55
C ILE A 195 -14.62 10.18 0.76
N ALA A 196 -13.56 11.00 0.78
CA ALA A 196 -12.81 11.30 1.99
C ALA A 196 -13.70 11.93 3.09
N ASN A 197 -14.66 12.79 2.70
CA ASN A 197 -15.67 13.33 3.63
C ASN A 197 -16.61 12.24 4.16
N MET A 198 -17.10 11.35 3.30
CA MET A 198 -17.94 10.21 3.73
C MET A 198 -17.22 9.30 4.74
N LEU A 199 -15.90 9.15 4.58
CA LEU A 199 -15.04 8.34 5.45
C LEU A 199 -14.51 9.10 6.68
N ASN A 200 -14.85 10.38 6.86
CA ASN A 200 -14.34 11.25 7.94
C ASN A 200 -12.80 11.31 8.04
N GLN A 201 -12.11 11.27 6.89
CA GLN A 201 -10.64 11.31 6.84
C GLN A 201 -10.12 12.76 6.90
N THR A 202 -10.20 13.41 8.08
CA THR A 202 -9.93 14.87 8.26
C THR A 202 -8.64 15.35 7.61
N VAL A 203 -7.52 14.65 7.85
CA VAL A 203 -6.20 15.02 7.29
C VAL A 203 -6.22 14.97 5.76
N LEU A 204 -6.84 13.94 5.18
CA LEU A 204 -6.93 13.81 3.74
C LEU A 204 -7.85 14.88 3.13
N ILE A 205 -8.97 15.19 3.78
CA ILE A 205 -9.89 16.25 3.33
C ILE A 205 -9.15 17.59 3.23
N GLU A 206 -8.34 17.93 4.23
CA GLU A 206 -7.53 19.15 4.19
C GLU A 206 -6.51 19.15 3.05
N PHE A 207 -5.82 18.03 2.86
CA PHE A 207 -4.87 17.85 1.77
C PHE A 207 -5.53 18.05 0.41
N LEU A 208 -6.65 17.37 0.15
CA LEU A 208 -7.36 17.42 -1.13
C LEU A 208 -7.92 18.82 -1.41
N LYS A 209 -8.49 19.50 -0.39
CA LYS A 209 -8.96 20.88 -0.51
C LYS A 209 -7.84 21.85 -0.87
N LYS A 210 -6.69 21.75 -0.21
CA LYS A 210 -5.50 22.57 -0.52
C LYS A 210 -5.02 22.30 -1.95
N HIS A 211 -4.98 21.03 -2.35
CA HIS A 211 -4.62 20.65 -3.71
C HIS A 211 -5.57 21.29 -4.73
N ARG A 212 -6.88 21.17 -4.55
CA ARG A 212 -7.87 21.77 -5.46
C ARG A 212 -7.71 23.28 -5.56
N GLN A 213 -7.54 23.97 -4.43
CA GLN A 213 -7.30 25.43 -4.41
C GLN A 213 -6.05 25.84 -5.18
N MET A 214 -4.98 25.03 -5.13
CA MET A 214 -3.78 25.26 -5.94
C MET A 214 -4.09 25.13 -7.43
N LEU A 215 -4.84 24.10 -7.84
CA LEU A 215 -5.20 23.87 -9.24
C LEU A 215 -6.17 24.92 -9.79
N ASP A 216 -7.09 25.43 -8.96
CA ASP A 216 -8.03 26.48 -9.36
C ASP A 216 -7.33 27.81 -9.70
N LYS A 217 -6.13 28.05 -9.16
CA LYS A 217 -5.29 29.22 -9.44
C LYS A 217 -4.54 29.13 -10.78
N ILE A 218 -4.53 27.96 -11.43
CA ILE A 218 -3.89 27.80 -12.74
C ILE A 218 -4.79 28.47 -13.79
N THR A 219 -4.39 29.65 -14.23
CA THR A 219 -4.95 30.36 -15.39
C THR A 219 -4.45 29.72 -16.69
N HIS A 220 -5.32 29.71 -17.70
CA HIS A 220 -5.16 28.99 -18.99
C HIS A 220 -3.83 29.24 -19.70
#